data_AF-A0A8H6M627-F1
#
_entry.id   AF-A0A8H6M627-F1
#
_cell.length_a   1.000
_cell.length_b   1.000
_cell.length_c   1.000
_cell.angle_alpha   90.00
_cell.angle_beta   90.00
_cell.angle_gamma   90.00
#
_symmetry.space_group_name_H-M   'P 1'
#
loop_
_entity.id
_entity.type
_entity.pdbx_description
1 polymer ?
#
loop_
_entity_poly.entity_id
_entity_poly.type
_entity_poly.pdbx_seq_one_letter_code
_entity_poly.pdbx_strand_id
1 'polypeptide(L)'
;IPSSIVSGCQIPINLVLRLSDDIFTGAHKVNLEAHSDRFLRADSIEDMHEPVDLTEMAEILNHLMHGMHKAKFGLLAMLSCNTVFALGEAAEKYVV
;
A
#
# COMPACT_ATOMS: atom_id res chain seq x y z
N ILE A 1 -9.82 -13.81 0.21
CA ILE A 1 -9.30 -12.43 0.18
C ILE A 1 -8.10 -12.39 1.13
N PRO A 2 -6.91 -11.95 0.70
CA PRO A 2 -5.72 -11.83 1.56
C PRO A 2 -5.98 -10.86 2.73
N SER A 3 -5.22 -10.98 3.81
CA SER A 3 -5.28 -10.02 4.92
C SER A 3 -4.69 -8.66 4.54
N SER A 4 -5.03 -7.62 5.30
CA SER A 4 -4.42 -6.30 5.14
C SER A 4 -2.92 -6.37 5.46
N ILE A 5 -2.11 -5.60 4.74
CA ILE A 5 -0.67 -5.50 5.00
C ILE A 5 -0.38 -4.87 6.36
N VAL A 6 -1.30 -4.03 6.85
CA VAL A 6 -1.24 -3.44 8.19
C VAL A 6 -1.87 -4.41 9.18
N SER A 7 -1.02 -4.98 10.04
CA SER A 7 -1.43 -5.96 11.05
C SER A 7 -2.49 -5.39 12.00
N GLY A 8 -3.56 -6.14 12.23
CA GLY A 8 -4.65 -5.75 13.14
C GLY A 8 -5.65 -4.73 12.56
N CYS A 9 -5.50 -4.30 11.30
CA CYS A 9 -6.49 -3.45 10.65
C CYS A 9 -7.85 -4.17 10.55
N GLN A 10 -8.91 -3.51 11.03
CA GLN A 10 -10.28 -4.03 11.04
C GLN A 10 -11.15 -3.47 9.90
N ILE A 11 -10.59 -2.61 9.04
CA ILE A 11 -11.32 -2.04 7.92
C ILE A 11 -11.62 -3.17 6.91
N PRO A 12 -12.83 -3.24 6.32
CA PRO A 12 -13.13 -4.25 5.31
C PRO A 12 -12.20 -4.16 4.11
N ILE A 13 -11.66 -5.30 3.69
CA ILE A 13 -10.79 -5.42 2.51
C ILE A 13 -11.68 -5.51 1.28
N ASN A 14 -11.46 -4.63 0.32
CA ASN A 14 -12.24 -4.55 -0.92
C ASN A 14 -11.35 -4.38 -2.15
N LEU A 15 -10.04 -4.56 -1.99
CA LEU A 15 -9.06 -4.54 -3.07
C LEU A 15 -7.99 -5.59 -2.79
N VAL A 16 -7.59 -6.31 -3.85
CA VAL A 16 -6.43 -7.21 -3.82
C VAL A 16 -5.32 -6.55 -4.62
N LEU A 17 -4.14 -6.44 -4.02
CA LEU A 17 -2.93 -5.93 -4.64
C LEU A 17 -1.95 -7.09 -4.85
N ARG A 18 -1.34 -7.18 -6.03
CA ARG A 18 -0.21 -8.06 -6.33
C ARG A 18 1.06 -7.20 -6.44
N LEU A 19 2.08 -7.57 -5.71
CA LEU A 19 3.31 -6.80 -5.54
C LEU A 19 4.42 -7.37 -6.42
N SER A 20 5.53 -6.63 -6.58
CA SER A 20 6.62 -7.04 -7.47
C SER A 20 7.42 -8.26 -6.97
N ASP A 21 7.27 -8.61 -5.70
CA ASP A 21 7.79 -9.83 -5.07
C ASP A 21 6.76 -10.98 -5.04
N ASP A 22 5.75 -10.93 -5.91
CA ASP A 22 4.65 -11.91 -6.05
C ASP A 22 3.79 -12.09 -4.78
N ILE A 23 3.88 -11.16 -3.84
CA ILE A 23 3.05 -11.14 -2.63
C ILE A 23 1.69 -10.55 -2.95
N PHE A 24 0.64 -11.15 -2.39
CA PHE A 24 -0.73 -10.64 -2.47
C PHE A 24 -1.14 -10.06 -1.13
N THR A 25 -1.69 -8.83 -1.15
CA THR A 25 -2.22 -8.19 0.06
C THR A 25 -3.60 -7.60 -0.16
N GLY A 26 -4.39 -7.57 0.90
CA GLY A 26 -5.61 -6.79 0.96
C GLY A 26 -5.34 -5.31 1.15
N ALA A 27 -6.15 -4.47 0.53
CA ALA A 27 -6.18 -3.04 0.76
C ALA A 27 -7.62 -2.52 0.89
N HIS A 28 -7.74 -1.29 1.38
CA HIS A 28 -9.02 -0.62 1.58
C HIS A 28 -9.08 0.59 0.64
N LYS A 29 -9.95 0.52 -0.36
CA LYS A 29 -10.13 1.58 -1.36
C LYS A 29 -10.37 2.94 -0.68
N VAL A 30 -11.20 2.98 0.35
CA VAL A 30 -11.48 4.19 1.13
C VAL A 30 -10.25 4.79 1.79
N ASN A 31 -9.29 3.97 2.23
CA ASN A 31 -8.06 4.47 2.86
C ASN A 31 -7.09 5.01 1.79
N LEU A 32 -7.01 4.33 0.65
CA LEU A 32 -6.21 4.78 -0.49
C LEU A 32 -6.73 6.11 -1.03
N GLU A 33 -8.04 6.24 -1.26
CA GLU A 33 -8.68 7.49 -1.73
C GLU A 33 -8.51 8.65 -0.74
N ALA A 34 -8.48 8.37 0.57
CA ALA A 34 -8.37 9.41 1.60
C ALA A 34 -6.93 9.91 1.80
N HIS A 35 -5.93 9.11 1.40
CA HIS A 35 -4.52 9.36 1.75
C HIS A 35 -3.57 9.33 0.55
N SER A 36 -4.11 9.24 -0.67
CA SER A 36 -3.32 9.24 -1.90
C SER A 36 -4.11 9.84 -3.05
N ASP A 37 -3.47 10.74 -3.81
CA ASP A 37 -4.09 11.34 -5.01
C ASP A 37 -3.87 10.51 -6.28
N ARG A 38 -3.02 9.47 -6.22
CA ARG A 38 -2.59 8.69 -7.40
C ARG A 38 -2.66 7.19 -7.24
N PHE A 39 -3.05 6.67 -6.06
CA PHE A 39 -3.48 5.30 -5.99
C PHE A 39 -4.70 5.15 -6.89
N LEU A 40 -4.55 4.30 -7.91
CA LEU A 40 -5.60 3.71 -8.73
C LEU A 40 -6.82 4.60 -8.81
N ARG A 41 -6.92 5.44 -9.86
CA ARG A 41 -8.15 6.20 -10.13
C ARG A 41 -9.32 5.29 -9.84
N ALA A 42 -10.11 5.65 -8.82
CA ALA A 42 -11.15 4.80 -8.27
C ALA A 42 -12.12 4.26 -9.33
N ASP A 43 -12.16 4.95 -10.46
CA ASP A 43 -12.96 4.77 -11.66
C ASP A 43 -12.39 3.71 -12.62
N SER A 44 -11.13 3.26 -12.46
CA SER A 44 -10.46 2.33 -13.39
C SER A 44 -10.41 0.88 -12.91
N ILE A 45 -10.95 0.57 -11.74
CA ILE A 45 -11.07 -0.81 -11.25
C ILE A 45 -12.53 -1.23 -11.45
N GLU A 46 -12.84 -1.67 -12.67
CA GLU A 46 -14.18 -2.16 -13.03
C GLU A 46 -14.45 -3.55 -12.45
N ASP A 47 -13.41 -4.34 -12.14
CA ASP A 47 -13.55 -5.71 -11.66
C ASP A 47 -12.83 -5.92 -10.33
N MET A 48 -13.61 -6.16 -9.27
CA MET A 48 -13.10 -6.49 -7.92
C MET A 48 -12.46 -7.87 -7.83
N HIS A 49 -12.48 -8.63 -8.93
CA HIS A 49 -11.98 -9.99 -8.99
C HIS A 49 -10.52 -10.10 -9.43
N GLU A 50 -9.97 -9.09 -10.10
CA GLU A 50 -8.59 -9.11 -10.56
C GLU A 50 -7.66 -8.35 -9.59
N PRO A 51 -6.53 -8.96 -9.19
CA PRO A 51 -5.50 -8.27 -8.43
C PRO A 51 -4.97 -7.07 -9.21
N VAL A 52 -4.74 -5.96 -8.51
CA VAL A 52 -4.04 -4.82 -9.09
C VAL A 52 -2.55 -4.98 -8.92
N ASP A 53 -1.83 -4.88 -10.03
CA ASP A 53 -0.37 -4.97 -10.06
C ASP A 53 0.29 -3.67 -9.60
N LEU A 54 1.20 -3.80 -8.64
CA LEU A 54 2.07 -2.74 -8.14
C LEU A 54 3.53 -3.09 -8.41
N THR A 55 4.36 -2.06 -8.56
CA THR A 55 5.81 -2.22 -8.83
C THR A 55 6.63 -2.32 -7.54
N GLU A 56 6.01 -1.99 -6.41
CA GLU A 56 6.59 -1.98 -5.09
C GLU A 56 6.61 -3.38 -4.49
N MET A 57 7.66 -3.66 -3.71
CA MET A 57 7.73 -4.86 -2.88
C MET A 57 6.84 -4.73 -1.65
N ALA A 58 6.52 -5.85 -1.00
CA ALA A 58 5.71 -5.90 0.21
C ALA A 58 6.26 -5.01 1.33
N GLU A 59 7.59 -5.00 1.54
CA GLU A 59 8.22 -4.17 2.57
C GLU A 59 7.91 -2.67 2.37
N ILE A 60 8.05 -2.19 1.13
CA ILE A 60 7.84 -0.77 0.80
C ILE A 60 6.38 -0.39 0.95
N LEU A 61 5.47 -1.21 0.41
CA LEU A 61 4.05 -0.97 0.53
C LEU A 61 3.59 -1.00 1.99
N ASN A 62 4.16 -1.91 2.80
CA ASN A 62 3.86 -2.00 4.22
C ASN A 62 4.18 -0.69 4.96
N HIS A 63 5.36 -0.12 4.71
CA HIS A 63 5.76 1.17 5.30
C HIS A 63 4.83 2.31 4.86
N LEU A 64 4.53 2.39 3.56
CA LEU A 64 3.64 3.43 3.02
C LEU A 64 2.24 3.34 3.65
N MET A 65 1.67 2.13 3.70
CA MET A 65 0.33 1.89 4.26
C MET A 65 0.26 2.17 5.76
N HIS A 66 1.33 1.91 6.52
CA HIS A 66 1.39 2.30 7.93
C HIS A 66 1.32 3.82 8.12
N GLY A 67 1.94 4.60 7.22
CA GLY A 67 1.81 6.05 7.19
C GLY A 67 0.35 6.51 7.01
N MET A 68 -0.37 5.88 6.08
CA MET A 68 -1.78 6.20 5.81
C MET A 68 -2.71 5.83 6.97
N HIS A 69 -2.43 4.73 7.68
CA HIS A 69 -3.26 4.28 8.80
C HIS A 69 -3.06 5.12 10.08
N LYS A 70 -2.31 6.24 10.02
CA LYS A 70 -1.87 7.04 11.18
C LYS A 70 -1.24 6.17 12.27
N ALA A 71 -0.70 5.02 11.89
CA ALA A 71 0.05 4.18 12.79
C ALA A 71 1.39 4.86 13.07
N LYS A 72 2.03 4.53 14.19
CA LYS A 72 3.43 4.92 14.38
C LYS A 72 4.21 4.37 13.20
N PHE A 73 4.74 5.26 12.37
CA PHE A 73 5.77 4.89 11.43
C PHE A 73 6.86 4.18 12.24
N GLY A 74 7.25 2.98 11.82
CA GLY A 74 8.38 2.29 12.44
C GLY A 74 9.61 3.21 12.44
N LEU A 75 10.60 2.92 13.27
CA LEU A 75 11.84 3.70 13.31
C LEU A 75 12.48 3.72 11.91
N LEU A 76 12.26 4.79 11.15
CA LEU A 76 12.89 5.04 9.84
C LEU A 76 14.41 4.90 9.91
N ALA A 77 14.97 5.25 11.07
CA ALA A 77 16.39 5.12 11.38
C ALA A 77 16.92 3.67 11.34
N MET A 78 16.04 2.66 11.33
CA MET A 78 16.40 1.24 11.23
C MET A 78 16.29 0.69 9.80
N LEU A 79 15.78 1.48 8.86
CA LEU A 79 15.64 1.06 7.47
C LEU A 79 16.97 1.20 6.73
N SER A 80 17.19 0.32 5.76
CA SER A 80 18.30 0.47 4.83
C SER A 80 18.13 1.74 4.00
N CYS A 81 19.22 2.35 3.54
CA CYS A 81 19.13 3.50 2.64
C CYS A 81 18.28 3.18 1.39
N ASN A 82 18.42 1.97 0.84
CA ASN A 82 17.64 1.54 -0.32
C ASN A 82 16.14 1.51 -0.02
N THR A 83 15.74 1.01 1.16
CA THR A 83 14.34 1.01 1.61
C THR A 83 13.81 2.44 1.73
N VAL A 84 14.61 3.38 2.28
CA VAL A 84 14.21 4.79 2.42
C VAL A 84 14.03 5.46 1.07
N PHE A 85 14.94 5.24 0.12
CA PHE A 85 14.81 5.78 -1.24
C PHE A 85 13.59 5.20 -1.96
N ALA A 86 13.41 3.88 -1.94
CA ALA A 86 12.25 3.24 -2.55
C ALA A 86 10.93 3.68 -1.91
N LEU A 87 10.91 3.90 -0.59
CA LEU A 87 9.75 4.47 0.11
C LEU A 87 9.48 5.92 -0.32
N GLY A 88 10.52 6.73 -0.51
CA GLY A 88 10.39 8.09 -1.03
C GLY A 88 9.84 8.12 -2.46
N GLU A 89 10.34 7.26 -3.34
CA GLU A 89 9.83 7.10 -4.71
C GLU A 89 8.36 6.67 -4.71
N ALA A 90 7.98 5.71 -3.85
CA ALA A 90 6.60 5.27 -3.72
C ALA A 90 5.70 6.41 -3.18
N ALA A 91 6.15 7.14 -2.15
CA ALA A 91 5.41 8.27 -1.59
C ALA A 91 5.18 9.37 -2.65
N GLU A 92 6.19 9.69 -3.46
CA GLU A 92 6.06 10.64 -4.58
C GLU A 92 5.10 10.11 -5.66
N LYS A 93 5.24 8.85 -6.06
CA LYS A 93 4.40 8.20 -7.07
C LYS A 93 2.92 8.25 -6.68
N TYR A 94 2.62 7.98 -5.42
CA TYR A 94 1.26 7.91 -4.90
C TYR A 94 0.76 9.22 -4.30
N VAL A 95 1.60 10.23 -4.13
CA VAL A 95 1.25 11.52 -3.51
C VAL A 95 0.69 11.31 -2.10
N VAL A 96 1.53 10.80 -1.22
CA VAL A 96 1.24 10.40 0.17
C VAL A 96 2.10 11.20 1.14
#